data_AF-A0A423MLW4-F1
#
_entry.id   AF-A0A423MLW4-F1
#
_cell.length_a   1.000
_cell.length_b   1.000
_cell.length_c   1.000
_cell.angle_alpha   90.00
_cell.angle_beta   90.00
_cell.angle_gamma   90.00
#
_symmetry.space_group_name_H-M   'P 1'
#
loop_
_entity.id
_entity.type
_entity.pdbx_description
1 polymer ?
#
loop_
_entity_poly.entity_id
_entity_poly.type
_entity_poly.pdbx_seq_one_letter_code
_entity_poly.pdbx_strand_id
1 'polypeptide(L)'
;MRVGTDEWINQLSLDQLRYARQQMADKIDKAEQGPRRTVWLVDDGITIDGFYREEAFADAADHLLRIYKDTFVKEAKQFSGAPGSVHDFKQSIPHIEPRRVTQHEYDTEWFPANPE
;
A
#
# COMPACT_ATOMS: atom_id res chain seq x y z
N MET A 1 -30.61 -4.59 -4.44
CA MET A 1 -30.66 -4.84 -2.98
C MET A 1 -29.23 -5.18 -2.56
N ARG A 2 -28.52 -4.26 -1.90
CA ARG A 2 -27.19 -4.54 -1.32
C ARG A 2 -27.45 -5.00 0.12
N VAL A 3 -27.23 -6.29 0.40
CA VAL A 3 -27.28 -6.84 1.77
C VAL A 3 -25.86 -6.69 2.33
N GLY A 4 -25.72 -6.17 3.55
CA GLY A 4 -24.41 -6.07 4.20
C GLY A 4 -23.82 -7.45 4.45
N THR A 5 -22.49 -7.58 4.45
CA THR A 5 -21.82 -8.88 4.64
C THR A 5 -22.29 -9.61 5.89
N ASP A 6 -22.45 -8.90 7.01
CA ASP A 6 -22.90 -9.48 8.28
C ASP A 6 -24.35 -9.99 8.20
N GLU A 7 -25.22 -9.21 7.55
CA GLU A 7 -26.62 -9.57 7.37
C GLU A 7 -26.76 -10.77 6.42
N TRP A 8 -25.93 -10.85 5.39
CA TRP A 8 -25.86 -12.01 4.50
C TRP A 8 -25.39 -13.26 5.23
N ILE A 9 -24.33 -13.17 6.04
CA ILE A 9 -23.80 -14.30 6.83
C ILE A 9 -24.88 -14.88 7.76
N ASN A 10 -25.66 -14.01 8.42
CA ASN A 10 -26.71 -14.43 9.35
C ASN A 10 -27.88 -15.17 8.69
N GLN A 11 -28.03 -15.07 7.36
CA GLN A 11 -29.07 -15.76 6.60
C GLN A 11 -28.63 -17.16 6.11
N LEU A 12 -27.35 -17.52 6.28
CA LEU A 12 -26.81 -18.77 5.77
C LEU A 12 -27.05 -19.95 6.72
N SER A 13 -27.36 -21.10 6.14
CA SER A 13 -27.32 -22.38 6.86
C SER A 13 -25.88 -22.79 7.20
N LEU A 14 -25.71 -23.73 8.13
CA LEU A 14 -24.39 -24.23 8.52
C LEU A 14 -23.59 -24.80 7.33
N ASP A 15 -24.25 -25.51 6.41
CA ASP A 15 -23.57 -26.06 5.23
C ASP A 15 -23.20 -24.97 4.22
N GLN A 16 -24.04 -23.94 4.07
CA GLN A 16 -23.71 -22.77 3.27
C GLN A 16 -22.52 -22.00 3.86
N LEU A 17 -22.44 -21.87 5.19
CA LEU A 17 -21.29 -21.27 5.88
C LEU A 17 -20.00 -22.07 5.64
N ARG A 18 -20.05 -23.40 5.74
CA ARG A 18 -18.91 -24.27 5.45
C ARG A 18 -18.43 -24.11 4.01
N TYR A 19 -19.37 -24.11 3.06
CA TYR A 19 -19.05 -23.90 1.65
C TYR A 19 -18.45 -22.51 1.39
N ALA A 20 -19.07 -21.45 1.94
CA ALA A 20 -18.58 -20.09 1.82
C ALA A 20 -17.16 -19.94 2.39
N ARG A 21 -16.89 -20.54 3.55
CA ARG A 21 -15.54 -20.58 4.13
C ARG A 21 -14.51 -21.20 3.19
N GLN A 22 -14.82 -22.36 2.59
CA GLN A 22 -13.91 -23.01 1.66
C GLN A 22 -13.67 -22.14 0.43
N GLN A 23 -14.73 -21.58 -0.16
CA GLN A 23 -14.60 -20.72 -1.33
C GLN A 23 -13.81 -19.43 -1.04
N MET A 24 -13.94 -18.86 0.16
CA MET A 24 -13.14 -17.71 0.58
C MET A 24 -11.67 -18.09 0.74
N ALA A 25 -11.36 -19.22 1.39
CA ALA A 25 -10.00 -19.72 1.51
C ALA A 25 -9.36 -19.96 0.12
N ASP A 26 -10.06 -20.64 -0.78
CA ASP A 26 -9.56 -20.91 -2.14
C ASP A 26 -9.28 -19.60 -2.92
N LYS A 27 -10.13 -18.59 -2.73
CA LYS A 27 -9.94 -17.26 -3.35
C LYS A 27 -8.73 -16.53 -2.78
N ILE A 28 -8.56 -16.54 -1.46
CA ILE A 28 -7.41 -15.93 -0.77
C ILE A 28 -6.13 -16.61 -1.24
N ASP A 29 -6.07 -17.94 -1.16
CA ASP A 29 -4.90 -18.72 -1.57
C ASP A 29 -4.52 -18.45 -3.02
N LYS A 30 -5.52 -18.38 -3.92
CA LYS A 30 -5.30 -18.05 -5.32
C LYS A 30 -4.77 -16.63 -5.52
N ALA A 31 -5.26 -15.66 -4.76
CA ALA A 31 -4.78 -14.28 -4.83
C ALA A 31 -3.34 -14.16 -4.29
N GLU A 32 -3.03 -14.84 -3.19
CA GLU A 32 -1.72 -14.83 -2.54
C GLU A 32 -0.62 -15.53 -3.36
N GLN A 33 -0.98 -16.61 -4.08
CA GLN A 33 -0.07 -17.33 -4.99
C GLN A 33 0.11 -16.65 -6.34
N GLY A 34 -0.73 -15.67 -6.67
CA GLY A 34 -0.66 -14.92 -7.91
C GLY A 34 0.57 -14.03 -8.02
N PRO A 35 0.83 -13.45 -9.21
CA PRO A 35 1.88 -12.46 -9.37
C PRO A 35 1.60 -11.26 -8.46
N ARG A 36 2.64 -10.78 -7.79
CA ARG A 36 2.58 -9.55 -6.99
C ARG A 36 3.02 -8.35 -7.82
N ARG A 37 2.33 -7.24 -7.62
CA ARG A 37 2.62 -5.94 -8.22
C ARG A 37 3.29 -5.02 -7.22
N THR A 38 3.94 -3.99 -7.74
CA THR A 38 4.60 -2.97 -6.93
C THR A 38 3.77 -1.69 -6.94
N VAL A 39 3.45 -1.17 -5.76
CA VAL A 39 2.91 0.18 -5.57
C VAL A 39 4.02 1.03 -4.99
N TRP A 40 4.24 2.22 -5.55
CA TRP A 40 5.17 3.19 -4.96
C TRP A 40 4.39 4.10 -4.02
N LEU A 41 4.83 4.15 -2.76
CA LEU A 41 4.29 5.03 -1.75
C LEU A 41 5.25 6.20 -1.59
N VAL A 42 4.74 7.43 -1.66
CA VAL A 42 5.50 8.62 -1.28
C VAL A 42 5.13 8.93 0.17
N ASP A 43 6.07 8.83 1.09
CA ASP A 43 5.83 9.00 2.52
C ASP A 43 6.95 9.82 3.21
N ASP A 44 6.62 10.43 4.35
CA ASP A 44 7.57 11.17 5.20
C ASP A 44 8.05 10.40 6.42
N GLY A 45 7.85 9.07 6.44
CA GLY A 45 8.09 8.21 7.59
C GLY A 45 6.95 8.18 8.62
N ILE A 46 5.92 9.03 8.48
CA ILE A 46 4.76 9.08 9.38
C ILE A 46 3.44 8.93 8.59
N THR A 47 3.33 9.63 7.47
CA THR A 47 2.14 9.72 6.63
C THR A 47 2.46 9.41 5.17
N ILE A 48 1.46 8.91 4.44
CA ILE A 48 1.59 8.62 3.01
C ILE A 48 0.86 9.69 2.22
N ASP A 49 1.58 10.38 1.35
CA ASP A 49 1.10 11.51 0.55
C ASP A 49 0.63 11.10 -0.84
N GLY A 50 1.03 9.92 -1.31
CA GLY A 50 0.60 9.44 -2.61
C GLY A 50 0.90 7.98 -2.89
N PHE A 51 0.10 7.41 -3.79
CA PHE A 51 0.20 6.06 -4.29
C PHE A 51 0.36 6.08 -5.80
N TYR A 52 1.34 5.35 -6.31
CA TYR A 52 1.65 5.33 -7.74
C TYR A 52 1.77 3.90 -8.25
N ARG A 53 1.34 3.72 -9.50
CA ARG A 53 1.46 2.47 -10.24
C ARG A 53 2.93 2.13 -10.49
N GLU A 54 3.23 0.85 -10.72
CA GLU A 54 4.58 0.34 -10.92
C GLU A 54 5.35 1.10 -12.02
N GLU A 55 4.67 1.43 -13.12
CA GLU A 55 5.19 2.19 -14.25
C GLU A 55 5.41 3.68 -13.98
N ALA A 56 4.83 4.23 -12.91
CA ALA A 56 4.78 5.66 -12.59
C ALA A 56 5.81 6.07 -11.52
N PHE A 57 6.96 5.40 -11.46
CA PHE A 57 8.02 5.74 -10.51
C PHE A 57 8.52 7.19 -10.69
N ALA A 58 8.64 7.64 -11.94
CA ALA A 58 9.06 9.02 -12.23
C ALA A 58 8.08 10.04 -11.63
N ASP A 59 6.78 9.79 -11.75
CA ASP A 59 5.75 10.66 -11.17
C ASP A 59 5.80 10.66 -9.63
N ALA A 60 6.10 9.51 -9.02
CA ALA A 60 6.33 9.41 -7.57
C ALA A 60 7.57 10.21 -7.13
N ALA A 61 8.67 10.14 -7.89
CA ALA A 61 9.89 10.91 -7.62
C ALA A 61 9.67 12.41 -7.78
N ASP A 62 8.95 12.82 -8.81
CA ASP A 62 8.60 14.23 -9.01
C ASP A 62 7.70 14.73 -7.87
N HIS A 63 6.75 13.92 -7.39
CA HIS A 63 5.94 14.25 -6.22
C HIS A 63 6.78 14.42 -4.95
N LEU A 64 7.63 13.44 -4.65
CA LEU A 64 8.53 13.47 -3.51
C LEU A 64 9.37 14.75 -3.50
N LEU A 65 10.02 15.06 -4.62
CA LEU A 65 10.85 16.28 -4.73
C LEU A 65 10.00 17.55 -4.66
N ARG A 66 8.81 17.57 -5.25
CA ARG A 66 7.94 18.75 -5.23
C ARG A 66 7.51 19.13 -3.81
N ILE A 67 7.25 18.16 -2.94
CA ILE A 67 6.79 18.42 -1.55
C ILE A 67 7.95 18.54 -0.57
N TYR A 68 8.96 17.69 -0.69
CA TYR A 68 9.96 17.52 0.36
C TYR A 68 11.34 18.10 0.06
N LYS A 69 11.52 18.82 -1.05
CA LYS A 69 12.80 19.45 -1.41
C LYS A 69 13.42 20.23 -0.26
N ASP A 70 12.63 21.06 0.43
CA ASP A 70 13.14 21.88 1.51
C ASP A 70 13.51 21.03 2.74
N THR A 71 12.74 19.98 3.03
CA THR A 71 13.05 19.00 4.07
C THR A 71 14.39 18.31 3.79
N PHE A 72 14.63 17.83 2.56
CA PHE A 72 15.92 17.24 2.19
C PHE A 72 17.09 18.21 2.43
N VAL A 73 16.95 19.48 2.02
CA VAL A 73 18.01 20.49 2.22
C VAL A 73 18.25 20.76 3.70
N LYS A 74 17.20 20.77 4.52
CA LYS A 74 17.30 20.96 5.97
C LYS A 74 17.98 19.77 6.64
N GLU A 75 17.48 18.55 6.42
CA GLU A 75 18.00 17.32 7.04
C GLU A 75 19.45 17.08 6.62
N ALA A 76 19.80 17.31 5.35
CA ALA A 76 21.18 17.17 4.88
C ALA A 76 22.16 18.12 5.58
N LYS A 77 21.72 19.33 5.97
CA LYS A 77 22.55 20.26 6.76
C LYS A 77 22.71 19.82 8.22
N GLN A 78 21.72 19.12 8.75
CA GLN A 78 21.70 18.64 10.13
C GLN A 78 22.39 17.28 10.28
N PHE A 79 22.63 16.58 9.16
CA PHE A 79 23.32 15.29 9.16
C PHE A 79 24.78 15.43 9.63
N SER A 80 25.03 14.96 10.85
CA SER A 80 26.33 15.06 11.51
C SER A 80 27.33 13.97 11.10
N GLY A 81 26.85 12.88 10.47
CA GLY A 81 27.68 11.71 10.14
C GLY A 81 28.17 10.91 11.35
N ALA A 82 27.69 11.22 12.56
CA ALA A 82 28.06 10.53 13.78
C ALA A 82 27.57 9.06 13.79
N PRO A 83 28.19 8.16 14.57
CA PRO A 83 27.69 6.78 14.74
C PRO A 83 26.23 6.79 15.20
N GLY A 84 25.36 6.04 14.52
CA GLY A 84 23.92 6.01 14.77
C GLY A 84 23.10 6.99 13.91
N SER A 85 23.68 8.12 13.48
CA SER A 85 22.96 9.16 12.72
C SER A 85 22.40 8.68 11.38
N VAL A 86 22.99 7.65 10.76
CA VAL A 86 22.51 7.06 9.50
C VAL A 86 21.18 6.34 9.69
N HIS A 87 20.94 5.74 10.86
CA HIS A 87 19.67 5.06 11.13
C HIS A 87 18.54 6.09 11.29
N ASP A 88 18.78 7.10 12.13
CA ASP A 88 17.83 8.18 12.38
C ASP A 88 17.49 8.94 11.10
N PHE A 89 18.52 9.27 10.30
CA PHE A 89 18.38 9.96 9.02
C PHE A 89 17.56 9.14 8.00
N LYS A 90 17.68 7.81 8.00
CA LYS A 90 16.86 6.96 7.12
C LYS A 90 15.39 6.92 7.52
N GLN A 91 15.08 7.09 8.80
CA GLN A 91 13.70 7.07 9.30
C GLN A 91 13.03 8.44 9.23
N SER A 92 13.79 9.53 9.31
CA SER A 92 13.26 10.90 9.31
C SER A 92 13.10 11.49 7.92
N ILE A 93 13.67 10.85 6.90
CA ILE A 93 13.67 11.41 5.55
C ILE A 93 12.49 10.91 4.74
N PRO A 94 11.78 11.83 4.08
CA PRO A 94 10.80 11.48 3.09
C PRO A 94 11.40 10.61 1.99
N HIS A 95 10.73 9.51 1.67
CA HIS A 95 11.23 8.51 0.75
C HIS A 95 10.11 7.91 -0.10
N ILE A 96 10.52 7.03 -1.01
CA ILE A 96 9.59 6.21 -1.78
C ILE A 96 9.71 4.77 -1.28
N GLU A 97 8.66 4.24 -0.69
CA GLU A 97 8.59 2.85 -0.25
C GLU A 97 7.97 1.97 -1.35
N PRO A 98 8.66 0.90 -1.81
CA PRO A 98 8.03 -0.13 -2.63
C PRO A 98 7.17 -1.05 -1.78
N ARG A 99 5.85 -1.09 -2.05
CA ARG A 99 4.95 -2.07 -1.43
C ARG A 99 4.53 -3.15 -2.42
N ARG A 100 4.73 -4.41 -2.03
CA ARG A 100 4.36 -5.59 -2.84
C ARG A 100 2.98 -6.06 -2.44
N VAL A 101 2.03 -5.98 -3.37
CA VAL A 101 0.62 -6.33 -3.16
C VAL A 101 0.20 -7.42 -4.15
N THR A 102 -0.84 -8.19 -3.82
CA THR A 102 -1.45 -9.12 -4.75
C THR A 102 -2.04 -8.38 -5.95
N GLN A 103 -2.16 -9.06 -7.09
CA GLN A 103 -2.86 -8.50 -8.25
C GLN A 103 -4.31 -8.10 -7.90
N HIS A 104 -4.96 -8.84 -7.00
CA HIS A 104 -6.33 -8.54 -6.56
C HIS A 104 -6.39 -7.17 -5.87
N GLU A 105 -5.59 -6.97 -4.82
CA GLU A 105 -5.52 -5.69 -4.10
C GLU A 105 -5.16 -4.54 -5.06
N TYR A 106 -4.21 -4.75 -5.97
CA TYR A 106 -3.78 -3.73 -6.93
C TYR A 106 -4.95 -3.18 -7.77
N ASP A 107 -5.81 -4.06 -8.26
CA ASP A 107 -6.91 -3.71 -9.16
C ASP A 107 -8.18 -3.26 -8.44
N THR A 108 -8.41 -3.71 -7.20
CA THR A 108 -9.67 -3.44 -6.48
C THR A 108 -9.54 -2.42 -5.36
N GLU A 109 -8.37 -2.31 -4.72
CA GLU A 109 -8.16 -1.46 -3.54
C GLU A 109 -7.30 -0.25 -3.87
N TRP A 110 -6.16 -0.46 -4.53
CA TRP A 110 -5.20 0.62 -4.79
C TRP A 110 -5.57 1.47 -6.00
N PHE A 111 -5.94 0.83 -7.11
CA PHE A 111 -6.26 1.52 -8.35
C PHE A 111 -7.57 1.01 -9.00
N PRO A 112 -8.72 1.18 -8.32
CA PRO A 112 -10.00 0.70 -8.82
C PRO A 112 -10.36 1.33 -10.16
N ALA A 113 -10.81 0.50 -11.11
CA ALA A 113 -11.20 0.95 -12.44
C ALA A 113 -12.40 1.93 -12.43
N ASN A 114 -13.26 1.80 -11.42
CA ASN A 114 -14.37 2.71 -11.14
C ASN A 114 -14.24 3.19 -9.70
N PRO A 115 -13.67 4.38 -9.44
CA PRO A 115 -13.82 5.02 -8.14
C PRO A 115 -15.30 5.38 -7.99
N GLU A 116 -16.02 4.70 -7.10
CA GLU A 116 -17.40 5.09 -6.70
C GLU A 116 -17.41 6.51 -6.11
#